data_AF-A0A7C5M3W8-F1
#
_entry.id   AF-A0A7C5M3W8-F1
#
_cell.length_a   1.000
_cell.length_b   1.000
_cell.length_c   1.000
_cell.angle_alpha   90.00
_cell.angle_beta   90.00
_cell.angle_gamma   90.00
#
_symmetry.space_group_name_H-M   'P 1'
#
loop_
_entity.id
_entity.type
_entity.pdbx_description
1 polymer ?
#
loop_
_entity_poly.entity_id
_entity_poly.type
_entity_poly.pdbx_seq_one_letter_code
_entity_poly.pdbx_strand_id
1 'polypeptide(L)'
;MEPIIYQIFDYAITSDPGEMDSHEPYAPEIQEQLLEAYYKLVNGEIRKPRYLEKLVEKYPHVPAFKNYLSVFYQQKGQMKKAFQVNRNIVEEHPDYLFGKTNLAAEFLEKGKPEEVPKILGQALDLKDLYPERKVFHISEFRALFKVAAEYLLQTGNIKALESRMEMAEEVLGADDEMLEDLSLRILGKQVEEAAKKVKQFGDIQEFREFGKGYDKTVQTDEPPTFRHEEIRQLYHHGLEIDHNILKSILELPREPLVKDLETVLLDSLRRYEHLINKWKEEGFWDEKKMSFPLHALFLLTELRATESLPAILEHLKQGEEFLNFWYEDHLFETLWHFLYHLGQHQLDLLKAFMLERNISYYGKAVVSQAMVQIALHNPEQKDEIIQWYEDILDHFLAHTDDEDLIDISTISHILSDIVCLSAENLLPKIKQFYQLNLVEAFYVGSYEDVEKDIVNG
;
A
#
# COMPACT_ATOMS: atom_id res chain seq x y z
N MET A 1 -33.29 11.99 7.89
CA MET A 1 -31.85 11.70 7.91
C MET A 1 -31.18 12.97 7.42
N GLU A 2 -30.20 13.48 8.17
CA GLU A 2 -29.38 14.61 7.69
C GLU A 2 -28.57 14.13 6.46
N PRO A 3 -28.40 14.97 5.43
CA PRO A 3 -27.63 14.59 4.25
C PRO A 3 -26.17 14.35 4.63
N ILE A 4 -25.60 13.22 4.21
CA ILE A 4 -24.19 12.92 4.41
C ILE A 4 -23.42 13.58 3.27
N ILE A 5 -22.47 14.45 3.62
CA ILE A 5 -21.60 15.14 2.68
C ILE A 5 -20.17 14.66 2.92
N TYR A 6 -19.57 13.99 1.94
CA TYR A 6 -18.17 13.58 1.97
C TYR A 6 -17.33 14.61 1.22
N GLN A 7 -16.28 15.15 1.84
CA GLN A 7 -15.33 16.02 1.16
C GLN A 7 -14.17 15.16 0.63
N ILE A 8 -14.09 15.03 -0.69
CA ILE A 8 -13.07 14.21 -1.35
C ILE A 8 -12.40 15.12 -2.38
N PHE A 9 -11.13 15.47 -2.13
CA PHE A 9 -10.41 16.55 -2.80
C PHE A 9 -11.02 17.96 -2.55
N ASP A 10 -11.09 18.76 -3.62
CA ASP A 10 -11.66 20.11 -3.70
C ASP A 10 -13.19 20.11 -4.00
N TYR A 11 -13.86 18.95 -3.92
CA TYR A 11 -15.31 18.84 -4.11
C TYR A 11 -15.97 17.92 -3.09
N ALA A 12 -17.30 17.99 -3.04
CA ALA A 12 -18.12 17.24 -2.11
C ALA A 12 -19.06 16.27 -2.83
N ILE A 13 -19.36 15.14 -2.20
CA ILE A 13 -20.33 14.17 -2.66
C ILE A 13 -21.52 14.16 -1.71
N THR A 14 -22.73 14.28 -2.25
CA THR A 14 -23.99 14.26 -1.49
C THR A 14 -24.90 13.14 -1.93
N SER A 15 -25.66 12.57 -0.99
CA SER A 15 -26.78 11.67 -1.29
C SER A 15 -28.10 12.42 -1.56
N ASP A 16 -28.13 13.75 -1.37
CA ASP A 16 -29.31 14.58 -1.59
C ASP A 16 -29.22 15.27 -2.97
N PRO A 17 -30.11 14.95 -3.92
CA PRO A 17 -30.17 15.62 -5.22
C PRO A 17 -30.41 17.14 -5.15
N GLY A 18 -30.95 17.66 -4.05
CA GLY A 18 -31.18 19.10 -3.86
C GLY A 18 -29.91 19.90 -3.53
N GLU A 19 -28.88 19.24 -3.01
CA GLU A 19 -27.62 19.86 -2.56
C GLU A 19 -26.53 19.82 -3.65
N MET A 20 -26.77 19.11 -4.77
CA MET A 20 -25.81 19.02 -5.87
C MET A 20 -25.81 20.29 -6.73
N ASP A 21 -24.65 20.64 -7.31
CA ASP A 21 -24.57 21.74 -8.26
C ASP A 21 -25.29 21.37 -9.57
N SER A 22 -26.50 21.89 -9.77
CA SER A 22 -27.28 21.73 -10.99
C SER A 22 -27.35 23.03 -11.78
N HIS A 23 -27.24 22.95 -13.11
CA HIS A 23 -27.26 24.13 -13.99
C HIS A 23 -28.64 24.78 -14.06
N GLU A 24 -29.71 24.06 -13.75
CA GLU A 24 -31.07 24.55 -13.49
C GLU A 24 -31.92 23.36 -12.98
N PRO A 25 -32.58 23.43 -11.81
CA PRO A 25 -33.43 22.34 -11.35
C PRO A 25 -34.66 22.21 -12.25
N TYR A 26 -34.98 20.98 -12.68
CA TYR A 26 -36.21 20.71 -13.43
C TYR A 26 -37.45 21.14 -12.64
N ALA A 27 -38.55 21.45 -13.35
CA ALA A 27 -39.84 21.70 -12.72
C ALA A 27 -40.24 20.53 -11.79
N PRO A 28 -40.92 20.78 -10.64
CA PRO A 28 -41.27 19.74 -9.67
C PRO A 28 -41.98 18.51 -10.26
N GLU A 29 -42.86 18.71 -11.25
CA GLU A 29 -43.54 17.61 -11.95
C GLU A 29 -42.54 16.66 -12.65
N ILE A 30 -41.48 17.21 -13.26
CA ILE A 30 -40.44 16.41 -13.94
C ILE A 30 -39.59 15.68 -12.90
N GLN A 31 -39.26 16.33 -11.78
CA GLN A 31 -38.50 15.70 -10.69
C GLN A 31 -39.26 14.50 -10.10
N GLU A 32 -40.56 14.65 -9.85
CA GLU A 32 -41.42 13.57 -9.37
C GLU A 32 -41.45 12.40 -10.38
N GLN A 33 -41.60 12.70 -11.67
CA GLN A 33 -41.58 11.68 -12.73
C GLN A 33 -40.22 10.99 -12.87
N LEU A 34 -39.11 11.71 -12.69
CA LEU A 34 -37.77 11.12 -12.69
C LEU A 34 -37.60 10.14 -11.54
N LEU A 35 -38.05 10.52 -10.35
CA LEU A 35 -37.97 9.69 -9.15
C LEU A 35 -38.86 8.44 -9.28
N GLU A 36 -40.11 8.61 -9.72
CA GLU A 36 -41.03 7.49 -9.95
C GLU A 36 -40.47 6.50 -10.99
N ALA A 37 -40.00 7.01 -12.13
CA ALA A 37 -39.46 6.17 -13.20
C ALA A 37 -38.17 5.45 -12.77
N TYR A 38 -37.31 6.10 -11.98
CA TYR A 38 -36.11 5.50 -11.43
C TYR A 38 -36.44 4.32 -10.52
N TYR A 39 -37.32 4.51 -9.53
CA TYR A 39 -37.69 3.41 -8.61
C TYR A 39 -38.33 2.23 -9.35
N LYS A 40 -39.23 2.52 -10.30
CA LYS A 40 -39.83 1.45 -11.13
C LYS A 40 -38.80 0.69 -11.95
N LEU A 41 -37.75 1.37 -12.42
CA LEU A 41 -36.67 0.75 -13.17
C LEU A 41 -35.80 -0.13 -12.27
N VAL A 42 -35.35 0.39 -11.12
CA VAL A 42 -34.49 -0.33 -10.17
C VAL A 42 -35.20 -1.54 -9.58
N ASN A 43 -36.49 -1.41 -9.24
CA ASN A 43 -37.31 -2.52 -8.71
C ASN A 43 -37.75 -3.53 -9.79
N GLY A 44 -37.40 -3.31 -11.06
CA GLY A 44 -37.78 -4.20 -12.16
C GLY A 44 -39.28 -4.21 -12.50
N GLU A 45 -40.02 -3.19 -12.08
CA GLU A 45 -41.47 -3.06 -12.32
C GLU A 45 -41.78 -2.72 -13.78
N ILE A 46 -40.83 -2.12 -14.49
CA ILE A 46 -40.95 -1.82 -15.92
C ILE A 46 -40.72 -3.11 -16.72
N ARG A 47 -41.80 -3.66 -17.30
CA ARG A 47 -41.73 -4.90 -18.12
C ARG A 47 -41.54 -4.64 -19.61
N LYS A 48 -41.98 -3.49 -20.11
CA LYS A 48 -41.95 -3.11 -21.54
C LYS A 48 -41.41 -1.69 -21.67
N PRO A 49 -40.68 -1.37 -22.75
CA PRO A 49 -40.04 -0.06 -22.91
C PRO A 49 -41.06 1.08 -23.06
N ARG A 50 -42.30 0.77 -23.47
CA ARG A 50 -43.38 1.75 -23.75
C ARG A 50 -43.63 2.77 -22.65
N TYR A 51 -43.41 2.43 -21.38
CA TYR A 51 -43.53 3.40 -20.28
C TYR A 51 -42.45 4.48 -20.39
N LEU A 52 -41.18 4.09 -20.55
CA LEU A 52 -40.05 5.00 -20.70
C LEU A 52 -40.08 5.72 -22.05
N GLU A 53 -40.48 5.06 -23.14
CA GLU A 53 -40.65 5.67 -24.46
C GLU A 53 -41.64 6.85 -24.40
N LYS A 54 -42.76 6.71 -23.69
CA LYS A 54 -43.72 7.81 -23.49
C LYS A 54 -43.14 8.98 -22.70
N LEU A 55 -42.29 8.70 -21.71
CA LEU A 55 -41.62 9.76 -20.94
C LEU A 55 -40.59 10.49 -21.80
N VAL A 56 -39.84 9.76 -22.64
CA VAL A 56 -38.92 10.35 -23.63
C VAL A 56 -39.67 11.21 -24.65
N GLU A 57 -40.82 10.75 -25.15
CA GLU A 57 -41.68 11.53 -26.06
C GLU A 57 -42.24 12.80 -25.39
N LYS A 58 -42.67 12.71 -24.12
CA LYS A 58 -43.25 13.84 -23.37
C LYS A 58 -42.18 14.85 -22.95
N TYR A 59 -40.97 14.40 -22.62
CA TYR A 59 -39.88 15.22 -22.09
C TYR A 59 -38.57 14.99 -22.86
N PRO A 60 -38.51 15.31 -24.17
CA PRO A 60 -37.36 14.98 -25.02
C PRO A 60 -36.07 15.73 -24.63
N HIS A 61 -36.18 16.84 -23.89
CA HIS A 61 -35.03 17.62 -23.42
C HIS A 61 -34.40 17.07 -22.13
N VAL A 62 -35.01 16.07 -21.48
CA VAL A 62 -34.55 15.49 -20.21
C VAL A 62 -33.75 14.22 -20.50
N PRO A 63 -32.39 14.26 -20.52
CA PRO A 63 -31.56 13.11 -20.90
C PRO A 63 -31.73 11.90 -19.96
N ALA A 64 -32.12 12.11 -18.70
CA ALA A 64 -32.29 11.04 -17.73
C ALA A 64 -33.36 10.01 -18.13
N PHE A 65 -34.47 10.40 -18.77
CA PHE A 65 -35.46 9.43 -19.26
C PHE A 65 -34.90 8.55 -20.40
N LYS A 66 -34.06 9.12 -21.27
CA LYS A 66 -33.35 8.34 -22.30
C LYS A 66 -32.33 7.41 -21.67
N ASN A 67 -31.63 7.86 -20.63
CA ASN A 67 -30.71 7.01 -19.87
C ASN A 67 -31.44 5.83 -19.22
N TYR A 68 -32.60 6.06 -18.59
CA TYR A 68 -33.43 4.99 -18.04
C TYR A 68 -33.86 3.98 -19.11
N LEU A 69 -34.18 4.46 -20.32
CA LEU A 69 -34.48 3.58 -21.46
C LEU A 69 -33.25 2.76 -21.89
N SER A 70 -32.06 3.37 -21.92
CA SER A 70 -30.80 2.67 -22.16
C SER A 70 -30.54 1.56 -21.13
N VAL A 71 -30.65 1.89 -19.83
CA VAL A 71 -30.49 0.95 -18.71
C VAL A 71 -31.52 -0.17 -18.76
N PHE A 72 -32.79 0.13 -19.10
CA PHE A 72 -33.80 -0.90 -19.31
C PHE A 72 -33.38 -1.89 -20.41
N TYR A 73 -32.85 -1.40 -21.53
CA TYR A 73 -32.35 -2.28 -22.58
C TYR A 73 -31.14 -3.12 -22.14
N GLN A 74 -30.23 -2.56 -21.33
CA GLN A 74 -29.13 -3.30 -20.72
C GLN A 74 -29.64 -4.43 -19.81
N GLN A 75 -30.58 -4.14 -18.90
CA GLN A 75 -31.19 -5.13 -18.00
C GLN A 75 -31.93 -6.26 -18.75
N LYS A 76 -32.35 -6.02 -20.00
CA LYS A 76 -32.97 -7.04 -20.88
C LYS A 76 -31.97 -7.71 -21.84
N GLY A 77 -30.67 -7.46 -21.69
CA GLY A 77 -29.61 -8.00 -22.56
C GLY A 77 -29.65 -7.46 -24.00
N GLN A 78 -30.39 -6.37 -24.26
CA GLN A 78 -30.54 -5.77 -25.58
C GLN A 78 -29.45 -4.72 -25.83
N MET A 79 -28.17 -5.10 -25.70
CA MET A 79 -27.01 -4.19 -25.70
C MET A 79 -26.94 -3.29 -26.94
N LYS A 80 -27.24 -3.83 -28.14
CA LYS A 80 -27.28 -3.02 -29.38
C LYS A 80 -28.24 -1.83 -29.29
N LYS A 81 -29.40 -2.01 -28.65
CA LYS A 81 -30.38 -0.93 -28.47
C LYS A 81 -29.94 0.03 -27.38
N ALA A 82 -29.38 -0.46 -26.28
CA ALA A 82 -28.81 0.39 -25.24
C ALA A 82 -27.75 1.33 -25.81
N PHE A 83 -26.80 0.80 -26.58
CA PHE A 83 -25.78 1.61 -27.26
C PHE A 83 -26.37 2.61 -28.24
N GLN A 84 -27.37 2.22 -29.03
CA GLN A 84 -28.02 3.17 -29.94
C GLN A 84 -28.69 4.32 -29.17
N VAL A 85 -29.43 4.01 -28.10
CA VAL A 85 -30.06 5.04 -27.26
C VAL A 85 -28.97 5.94 -26.64
N ASN A 86 -27.89 5.37 -26.12
CA ASN A 86 -26.82 6.14 -25.50
C ASN A 86 -26.08 7.05 -26.49
N ARG A 87 -25.85 6.60 -27.72
CA ARG A 87 -25.26 7.43 -28.77
C ARG A 87 -26.13 8.66 -29.07
N ASN A 88 -27.45 8.48 -29.14
CA ASN A 88 -28.36 9.61 -29.29
C ASN A 88 -28.29 10.56 -28.07
N ILE A 89 -28.12 10.04 -26.85
CA ILE A 89 -27.92 10.88 -25.65
C ILE A 89 -26.65 11.71 -25.78
N VAL A 90 -25.52 11.10 -26.19
CA VAL A 90 -24.25 11.81 -26.34
C VAL A 90 -24.31 12.85 -27.46
N GLU A 91 -25.01 12.58 -28.55
CA GLU A 91 -25.21 13.54 -29.65
C GLU A 91 -26.09 14.73 -29.24
N GLU A 92 -27.18 14.48 -28.51
CA GLU A 92 -28.17 15.51 -28.14
C GLU A 92 -27.82 16.25 -26.84
N HIS A 93 -27.06 15.60 -25.94
CA HIS A 93 -26.70 16.08 -24.61
C HIS A 93 -25.23 15.74 -24.30
N PRO A 94 -24.25 16.32 -25.02
CA PRO A 94 -22.84 15.95 -24.91
C PRO A 94 -22.25 16.15 -23.51
N ASP A 95 -22.81 17.05 -22.70
CA ASP A 95 -22.35 17.33 -21.34
C ASP A 95 -22.99 16.43 -20.27
N TYR A 96 -23.90 15.53 -20.64
CA TYR A 96 -24.57 14.65 -19.69
C TYR A 96 -23.67 13.47 -19.26
N LEU A 97 -23.31 13.43 -17.97
CA LEU A 97 -22.33 12.48 -17.41
C LEU A 97 -22.62 11.03 -17.75
N PHE A 98 -23.86 10.58 -17.52
CA PHE A 98 -24.22 9.18 -17.76
C PHE A 98 -24.13 8.80 -19.24
N GLY A 99 -24.29 9.75 -20.16
CA GLY A 99 -24.01 9.54 -21.58
C GLY A 99 -22.54 9.22 -21.83
N LYS A 100 -21.64 10.01 -21.23
CA LYS A 100 -20.17 9.84 -21.30
C LYS A 100 -19.73 8.53 -20.66
N THR A 101 -20.16 8.21 -19.45
CA THR A 101 -19.76 6.97 -18.75
C THR A 101 -20.28 5.73 -19.45
N ASN A 102 -21.52 5.72 -19.95
CA ASN A 102 -22.04 4.61 -20.75
C ASN A 102 -21.30 4.45 -22.08
N LEU A 103 -20.87 5.55 -22.71
CA LEU A 103 -20.08 5.49 -23.95
C LEU A 103 -18.69 4.90 -23.69
N ALA A 104 -18.02 5.33 -22.61
CA ALA A 104 -16.76 4.76 -22.19
C ALA A 104 -16.89 3.25 -21.84
N ALA A 105 -17.97 2.86 -21.16
CA ALA A 105 -18.27 1.44 -20.90
C ALA A 105 -18.48 0.63 -22.20
N GLU A 106 -19.15 1.20 -23.22
CA GLU A 106 -19.28 0.58 -24.55
C GLU A 106 -17.90 0.34 -25.20
N PHE A 107 -16.96 1.28 -25.06
CA PHE A 107 -15.60 1.13 -25.58
C PHE A 107 -14.82 0.03 -24.85
N LEU A 108 -14.94 -0.07 -23.53
CA LEU A 108 -14.35 -1.15 -22.74
C LEU A 108 -14.92 -2.52 -23.16
N GLU A 109 -16.24 -2.64 -23.34
CA GLU A 109 -16.88 -3.90 -23.80
C GLU A 109 -16.39 -4.32 -25.19
N LYS A 110 -15.96 -3.35 -26.01
CA LYS A 110 -15.40 -3.58 -27.36
C LYS A 110 -13.90 -3.81 -27.37
N GLY A 111 -13.24 -3.86 -26.21
CA GLY A 111 -11.80 -4.01 -26.08
C GLY A 111 -11.03 -2.80 -26.61
N LYS A 112 -11.57 -1.58 -26.42
CA LYS A 112 -10.97 -0.30 -26.82
C LYS A 112 -10.72 0.63 -25.63
N PRO A 113 -9.92 0.22 -24.64
CA PRO A 113 -9.67 1.04 -23.45
C PRO A 113 -9.02 2.38 -23.76
N GLU A 114 -8.28 2.51 -24.87
CA GLU A 114 -7.60 3.73 -25.31
C GLU A 114 -8.54 4.92 -25.57
N GLU A 115 -9.85 4.67 -25.74
CA GLU A 115 -10.86 5.71 -25.94
C GLU A 115 -11.37 6.29 -24.62
N VAL A 116 -11.23 5.58 -23.50
CA VAL A 116 -11.79 5.99 -22.20
C VAL A 116 -11.25 7.35 -21.72
N PRO A 117 -9.92 7.59 -21.70
CA PRO A 117 -9.39 8.89 -21.25
C PRO A 117 -9.77 10.05 -22.18
N LYS A 118 -10.10 9.78 -23.45
CA LYS A 118 -10.55 10.80 -24.40
C LYS A 118 -11.96 11.29 -24.09
N ILE A 119 -12.76 10.46 -23.41
CA ILE A 119 -14.16 10.75 -23.05
C ILE A 119 -14.26 11.28 -21.63
N LEU A 120 -13.55 10.64 -20.69
CA LEU A 120 -13.68 10.88 -19.25
C LEU A 120 -12.56 11.76 -18.66
N GLY A 121 -11.55 12.11 -19.46
CA GLY A 121 -10.35 12.80 -18.99
C GLY A 121 -9.25 11.83 -18.55
N GLN A 122 -8.04 12.36 -18.38
CA GLN A 122 -6.86 11.54 -18.06
C GLN A 122 -6.84 11.10 -16.60
N ALA A 123 -7.33 11.94 -15.68
CA ALA A 123 -7.41 11.62 -14.27
C ALA A 123 -8.62 10.71 -13.97
N LEU A 124 -9.55 10.55 -14.91
CA LEU A 124 -10.78 9.77 -14.74
C LEU A 124 -11.59 10.27 -13.53
N ASP A 125 -11.64 11.59 -13.39
CA ASP A 125 -12.22 12.29 -12.24
C ASP A 125 -13.42 13.17 -12.65
N LEU A 126 -14.32 13.45 -11.72
CA LEU A 126 -15.48 14.31 -12.00
C LEU A 126 -15.03 15.74 -12.37
N LYS A 127 -13.91 16.22 -11.85
CA LYS A 127 -13.35 17.54 -12.16
C LYS A 127 -12.73 17.64 -13.55
N ASP A 128 -12.29 16.54 -14.14
CA ASP A 128 -11.89 16.54 -15.56
C ASP A 128 -13.07 16.89 -16.47
N LEU A 129 -14.27 16.46 -16.07
CA LEU A 129 -15.49 16.65 -16.84
C LEU A 129 -16.24 17.94 -16.47
N TYR A 130 -16.17 18.35 -15.21
CA TYR A 130 -16.94 19.46 -14.65
C TYR A 130 -16.10 20.29 -13.68
N PRO A 131 -15.08 21.02 -14.16
CA PRO A 131 -14.13 21.74 -13.30
C PRO A 131 -14.80 22.76 -12.36
N GLU A 132 -15.90 23.37 -12.80
CA GLU A 132 -16.61 24.42 -12.06
C GLU A 132 -17.53 23.89 -10.94
N ARG A 133 -17.92 22.60 -10.96
CA ARG A 133 -18.84 22.03 -9.97
C ARG A 133 -18.11 21.63 -8.70
N LYS A 134 -18.60 22.05 -7.55
CA LYS A 134 -18.08 21.75 -6.20
C LYS A 134 -18.87 20.65 -5.50
N VAL A 135 -20.11 20.39 -5.89
CA VAL A 135 -20.93 19.33 -5.27
C VAL A 135 -21.52 18.40 -6.33
N PHE A 136 -21.25 17.11 -6.18
CA PHE A 136 -21.74 16.04 -7.05
C PHE A 136 -22.65 15.09 -6.29
N HIS A 137 -23.60 14.48 -7.00
CA HIS A 137 -24.44 13.46 -6.39
C HIS A 137 -23.72 12.10 -6.34
N ILE A 138 -23.98 11.28 -5.32
CA ILE A 138 -23.36 9.97 -5.12
C ILE A 138 -23.51 9.03 -6.34
N SER A 139 -24.62 9.13 -7.08
CA SER A 139 -24.82 8.34 -8.31
C SER A 139 -23.89 8.74 -9.45
N GLU A 140 -23.44 10.00 -9.51
CA GLU A 140 -22.47 10.49 -10.49
C GLU A 140 -21.09 9.92 -10.19
N PHE A 141 -20.68 9.99 -8.92
CA PHE A 141 -19.45 9.37 -8.43
C PHE A 141 -19.43 7.87 -8.71
N ARG A 142 -20.48 7.14 -8.30
CA ARG A 142 -20.59 5.69 -8.52
C ARG A 142 -20.50 5.32 -10.01
N ALA A 143 -21.18 6.08 -10.88
CA ALA A 143 -21.18 5.82 -12.31
C ALA A 143 -19.81 6.03 -12.95
N LEU A 144 -19.08 7.08 -12.55
CA LEU A 144 -17.72 7.32 -13.03
C LEU A 144 -16.75 6.27 -12.49
N PHE A 145 -16.76 6.04 -11.17
CA PHE A 145 -15.90 5.07 -10.49
C PHE A 145 -16.00 3.69 -11.13
N LYS A 146 -17.22 3.20 -11.38
CA LYS A 146 -17.44 1.89 -12.00
C LYS A 146 -16.68 1.73 -13.33
N VAL A 147 -16.71 2.76 -14.18
CA VAL A 147 -16.06 2.72 -15.50
C VAL A 147 -14.55 2.92 -15.37
N ALA A 148 -14.11 3.81 -14.49
CA ALA A 148 -12.70 3.99 -14.19
C ALA A 148 -12.06 2.72 -13.64
N ALA A 149 -12.74 2.03 -12.71
CA ALA A 149 -12.29 0.77 -12.14
C ALA A 149 -12.12 -0.32 -13.19
N GLU A 150 -13.11 -0.49 -14.08
CA GLU A 150 -13.04 -1.44 -15.18
C GLU A 150 -11.90 -1.10 -16.16
N TYR A 151 -11.71 0.18 -16.49
CA TYR A 151 -10.60 0.63 -17.33
C TYR A 151 -9.23 0.29 -16.71
N LEU A 152 -9.03 0.58 -15.42
CA LEU A 152 -7.78 0.33 -14.72
C LEU A 152 -7.48 -1.16 -14.62
N LEU A 153 -8.51 -1.97 -14.34
CA LEU A 153 -8.37 -3.41 -14.29
C LEU A 153 -7.99 -4.00 -15.66
N GLN A 154 -8.60 -3.53 -16.76
CA GLN A 154 -8.28 -4.00 -18.12
C GLN A 154 -6.91 -3.53 -18.61
N THR A 155 -6.47 -2.35 -18.17
CA THR A 155 -5.14 -1.82 -18.50
C THR A 155 -4.04 -2.32 -17.55
N GLY A 156 -4.38 -3.08 -16.52
CA GLY A 156 -3.44 -3.65 -15.55
C GLY A 156 -2.89 -2.63 -14.54
N ASN A 157 -3.50 -1.46 -14.41
CA ASN A 157 -3.06 -0.43 -13.48
C ASN A 157 -3.68 -0.63 -12.09
N ILE A 158 -3.28 -1.73 -11.42
CA ILE A 158 -3.85 -2.18 -10.15
C ILE A 158 -3.60 -1.18 -9.01
N LYS A 159 -2.40 -0.60 -8.90
CA LYS A 159 -2.09 0.41 -7.86
C LYS A 159 -3.03 1.62 -7.92
N ALA A 160 -3.29 2.12 -9.12
CA ALA A 160 -4.20 3.25 -9.30
C ALA A 160 -5.68 2.86 -9.12
N LEU A 161 -6.00 1.57 -9.17
CA LEU A 161 -7.32 1.03 -8.85
C LEU A 161 -7.50 0.93 -7.34
N GLU A 162 -6.52 0.38 -6.60
CA GLU A 162 -6.52 0.27 -5.14
C GLU A 162 -6.70 1.65 -4.48
N SER A 163 -5.91 2.65 -4.89
CA SER A 163 -6.07 4.03 -4.39
C SER A 163 -7.46 4.62 -4.66
N ARG A 164 -8.10 4.25 -5.77
CA ARG A 164 -9.48 4.68 -6.05
C ARG A 164 -10.52 3.93 -5.23
N MET A 165 -10.25 2.68 -4.87
CA MET A 165 -11.12 1.89 -4.02
C MET A 165 -11.18 2.44 -2.61
N GLU A 166 -10.05 2.83 -2.02
CA GLU A 166 -10.01 3.50 -0.72
C GLU A 166 -10.98 4.70 -0.68
N MET A 167 -10.91 5.57 -1.69
CA MET A 167 -11.84 6.70 -1.81
C MET A 167 -13.30 6.27 -2.00
N ALA A 168 -13.55 5.20 -2.74
CA ALA A 168 -14.90 4.70 -2.97
C ALA A 168 -15.50 4.04 -1.72
N GLU A 169 -14.68 3.37 -0.90
CA GLU A 169 -15.09 2.81 0.39
C GLU A 169 -15.55 3.89 1.36
N GLU A 170 -14.87 5.04 1.40
CA GLU A 170 -15.30 6.18 2.22
C GLU A 170 -16.69 6.71 1.80
N VAL A 171 -16.97 6.78 0.49
CA VAL A 171 -18.23 7.33 -0.05
C VAL A 171 -19.39 6.34 -0.02
N LEU A 172 -19.13 5.12 -0.47
CA LEU A 172 -20.15 4.09 -0.73
C LEU A 172 -20.33 3.17 0.47
N GLY A 173 -19.32 3.08 1.35
CA GLY A 173 -19.23 2.13 2.44
C GLY A 173 -18.46 0.87 2.04
N ALA A 174 -17.72 0.29 3.00
CA ALA A 174 -16.92 -0.92 2.80
C ALA A 174 -17.76 -2.16 2.41
N ASP A 175 -19.03 -2.21 2.81
CA ASP A 175 -19.95 -3.32 2.51
C ASP A 175 -20.64 -3.19 1.13
N ASP A 176 -20.19 -2.26 0.27
CA ASP A 176 -20.79 -2.08 -1.05
C ASP A 176 -20.47 -3.27 -1.98
N GLU A 177 -21.51 -3.92 -2.50
CA GLU A 177 -21.42 -5.13 -3.35
C GLU A 177 -20.49 -4.96 -4.57
N MET A 178 -20.41 -3.74 -5.15
CA MET A 178 -19.52 -3.48 -6.29
C MET A 178 -18.05 -3.47 -5.86
N LEU A 179 -17.76 -2.99 -4.65
CA LEU A 179 -16.39 -2.96 -4.12
C LEU A 179 -15.94 -4.37 -3.75
N GLU A 180 -16.83 -5.20 -3.19
CA GLU A 180 -16.55 -6.62 -2.90
C GLU A 180 -16.21 -7.41 -4.18
N ASP A 181 -17.02 -7.27 -5.25
CA ASP A 181 -16.73 -7.89 -6.56
C ASP A 181 -15.37 -7.43 -7.12
N LEU A 182 -15.07 -6.15 -7.00
CA LEU A 182 -13.82 -5.57 -7.50
C LEU A 182 -12.61 -6.11 -6.75
N SER A 183 -12.68 -6.22 -5.41
CA SER A 183 -11.64 -6.82 -4.56
C SER A 183 -11.32 -8.25 -4.97
N LEU A 184 -12.34 -9.08 -5.22
CA LEU A 184 -12.17 -10.45 -5.68
C LEU A 184 -11.49 -10.52 -7.06
N ARG A 185 -11.83 -9.59 -7.96
CA ARG A 185 -11.23 -9.52 -9.30
C ARG A 185 -9.78 -9.05 -9.27
N ILE A 186 -9.43 -8.12 -8.37
CA ILE A 186 -8.05 -7.69 -8.13
C ILE A 186 -7.22 -8.85 -7.60
N LEU A 187 -7.72 -9.56 -6.58
CA LEU A 187 -7.05 -10.76 -6.05
C LEU A 187 -6.82 -11.79 -7.16
N GLY A 188 -7.82 -12.03 -8.01
CA GLY A 188 -7.69 -12.91 -9.18
C GLY A 188 -6.57 -12.48 -10.12
N LYS A 189 -6.42 -11.17 -10.37
CA LYS A 189 -5.32 -10.62 -11.19
C LYS A 189 -3.95 -10.80 -10.55
N GLN A 190 -3.83 -10.51 -9.26
CA GLN A 190 -2.60 -10.71 -8.51
C GLN A 190 -2.17 -12.19 -8.52
N VAL A 191 -3.12 -13.13 -8.37
CA VAL A 191 -2.86 -14.56 -8.49
C VAL A 191 -2.45 -14.96 -9.91
N GLU A 192 -3.10 -14.44 -10.95
CA GLU A 192 -2.69 -14.66 -12.34
C GLU A 192 -1.25 -14.19 -12.60
N GLU A 193 -0.88 -13.03 -12.08
CA GLU A 193 0.47 -12.48 -12.19
C GLU A 193 1.51 -13.31 -11.42
N ALA A 194 1.22 -13.67 -10.18
CA ALA A 194 2.05 -14.58 -9.39
C ALA A 194 2.25 -15.92 -10.12
N ALA A 195 1.19 -16.50 -10.68
CA ALA A 195 1.26 -17.75 -11.44
C ALA A 195 2.09 -17.62 -12.73
N LYS A 196 2.05 -16.46 -13.42
CA LYS A 196 2.94 -16.19 -14.57
C LYS A 196 4.40 -16.13 -14.13
N LYS A 197 4.69 -15.45 -13.02
CA LYS A 197 6.05 -15.38 -12.46
C LYS A 197 6.57 -16.77 -12.08
N VAL A 198 5.77 -17.61 -11.41
CA VAL A 198 6.15 -19.00 -11.10
C VAL A 198 6.45 -19.79 -12.39
N LYS A 199 5.62 -19.67 -13.42
CA LYS A 199 5.88 -20.34 -14.72
C LYS A 199 7.16 -19.86 -15.40
N GLN A 200 7.53 -18.59 -15.20
CA GLN A 200 8.70 -17.97 -15.83
C GLN A 200 10.00 -18.33 -15.10
N PHE A 201 9.98 -18.32 -13.76
CA PHE A 201 11.18 -18.43 -12.94
C PHE A 201 11.36 -19.81 -12.27
N GLY A 202 10.41 -20.74 -12.43
CA GLY A 202 10.47 -22.08 -11.85
C GLY A 202 9.81 -22.18 -10.47
N ASP A 203 9.96 -23.33 -9.82
CA ASP A 203 9.49 -23.52 -8.44
C ASP A 203 10.17 -22.50 -7.52
N ILE A 204 9.38 -21.91 -6.62
CA ILE A 204 9.91 -21.12 -5.50
C ILE A 204 10.87 -22.04 -4.77
N GLN A 205 12.15 -21.66 -4.67
CA GLN A 205 13.13 -22.42 -3.91
C GLN A 205 12.57 -22.60 -2.50
N GLU A 206 12.57 -23.84 -1.97
CA GLU A 206 11.99 -24.09 -0.64
C GLU A 206 12.60 -23.10 0.36
N PHE A 207 11.73 -22.32 1.02
CA PHE A 207 12.13 -21.37 2.05
C PHE A 207 12.92 -22.12 3.12
N ARG A 208 14.23 -21.90 3.18
CA ARG A 208 15.10 -22.44 4.22
C ARG A 208 15.11 -21.43 5.35
N GLU A 209 14.61 -21.84 6.52
CA GLU A 209 14.75 -21.05 7.74
C GLU A 209 16.26 -20.83 7.99
N PHE A 210 16.71 -19.59 7.87
CA PHE A 210 18.11 -19.19 7.95
C PHE A 210 18.33 -18.27 9.16
N GLY A 211 19.36 -18.56 9.94
CA GLY A 211 19.78 -17.77 11.09
C GLY A 211 19.41 -18.39 12.44
N LYS A 212 19.94 -17.79 13.51
CA LYS A 212 19.56 -18.15 14.88
C LYS A 212 18.13 -17.66 15.15
N GLY A 213 17.40 -18.38 16.00
CA GLY A 213 16.19 -17.88 16.63
C GLY A 213 16.50 -16.72 17.58
N TYR A 214 15.72 -16.58 18.65
CA TYR A 214 16.05 -15.64 19.73
C TYR A 214 17.01 -16.26 20.76
N ASP A 215 17.71 -15.42 21.52
CA ASP A 215 18.58 -15.86 22.62
C ASP A 215 17.77 -16.41 23.81
N LYS A 216 17.67 -17.74 23.89
CA LYS A 216 17.01 -18.46 24.99
C LYS A 216 17.77 -18.38 26.32
N THR A 217 19.03 -17.98 26.32
CA THR A 217 19.88 -18.00 27.53
C THR A 217 19.66 -16.81 28.43
N VAL A 218 19.05 -15.74 27.92
CA VAL A 218 18.82 -14.47 28.63
C VAL A 218 17.38 -14.30 29.14
N GLN A 219 16.55 -15.34 29.00
CA GLN A 219 15.12 -15.27 29.31
C GLN A 219 14.83 -15.10 30.80
N THR A 220 13.82 -14.28 31.13
CA THR A 220 13.35 -14.01 32.48
C THR A 220 11.90 -13.54 32.46
N ASP A 221 11.21 -13.67 33.60
CA ASP A 221 9.88 -13.08 33.82
C ASP A 221 9.98 -11.76 34.61
N GLU A 222 11.16 -11.41 35.12
CA GLU A 222 11.37 -10.27 36.00
C GLU A 222 11.46 -8.96 35.19
N PRO A 223 10.61 -7.95 35.48
CA PRO A 223 10.65 -6.68 34.78
C PRO A 223 11.95 -5.91 35.06
N PRO A 224 12.41 -5.09 34.11
CA PRO A 224 13.63 -4.32 34.26
C PRO A 224 13.46 -3.21 35.31
N THR A 225 14.59 -2.72 35.81
CA THR A 225 14.64 -1.55 36.68
C THR A 225 15.24 -0.39 35.90
N PHE A 226 14.66 0.80 36.09
CA PHE A 226 15.06 2.02 35.41
C PHE A 226 15.57 3.04 36.41
N ARG A 227 16.46 3.92 35.94
CA ARG A 227 16.95 5.04 36.75
C ARG A 227 15.87 6.10 36.91
N HIS A 228 15.08 6.33 35.87
CA HIS A 228 13.98 7.28 35.88
C HIS A 228 12.63 6.54 35.92
N GLU A 229 11.73 6.97 36.82
CA GLU A 229 10.43 6.32 36.98
C GLU A 229 9.50 6.58 35.78
N GLU A 230 9.71 7.70 35.08
CA GLU A 230 8.98 8.11 33.88
C GLU A 230 9.07 7.07 32.75
N ILE A 231 10.16 6.30 32.69
CA ILE A 231 10.37 5.24 31.67
C ILE A 231 9.32 4.13 31.80
N ARG A 232 8.74 3.94 32.99
CA ARG A 232 7.66 2.97 33.20
C ARG A 232 6.41 3.31 32.38
N GLN A 233 6.25 4.56 31.97
CA GLN A 233 5.13 4.96 31.11
C GLN A 233 5.18 4.24 29.76
N LEU A 234 6.35 3.90 29.24
CA LEU A 234 6.48 3.17 27.97
C LEU A 234 5.88 1.76 28.03
N TYR A 235 5.64 1.22 29.22
CA TYR A 235 4.99 -0.10 29.46
C TYR A 235 3.50 0.00 29.77
N HIS A 236 2.91 1.20 29.69
CA HIS A 236 1.52 1.46 30.05
C HIS A 236 0.73 2.19 28.96
N HIS A 237 1.36 2.48 27.81
CA HIS A 237 0.77 3.20 26.69
C HIS A 237 1.17 2.56 25.36
N GLY A 238 0.22 2.50 24.42
CA GLY A 238 0.48 2.11 23.03
C GLY A 238 1.12 3.26 22.24
N LEU A 239 1.12 3.17 20.92
CA LEU A 239 1.77 4.17 20.05
C LEU A 239 1.10 5.56 20.09
N GLU A 240 -0.17 5.66 20.50
CA GLU A 240 -0.89 6.93 20.74
C GLU A 240 -0.58 7.54 22.13
N ILE A 241 0.63 7.37 22.64
CA ILE A 241 1.06 7.89 23.94
C ILE A 241 0.94 9.43 23.99
N ASP A 242 0.43 9.95 25.12
CA ASP A 242 0.19 11.39 25.29
C ASP A 242 1.48 12.20 25.13
N HIS A 243 1.40 13.26 24.33
CA HIS A 243 2.55 14.11 24.00
C HIS A 243 3.24 14.71 25.25
N ASN A 244 2.49 15.00 26.31
CA ASN A 244 3.08 15.53 27.55
C ASN A 244 3.93 14.48 28.28
N ILE A 245 3.58 13.20 28.17
CA ILE A 245 4.37 12.10 28.74
C ILE A 245 5.70 11.99 27.98
N LEU A 246 5.65 11.98 26.64
CA LEU A 246 6.86 11.98 25.82
C LEU A 246 7.75 13.18 26.13
N LYS A 247 7.16 14.37 26.25
CA LYS A 247 7.88 15.58 26.63
C LYS A 247 8.57 15.44 27.99
N SER A 248 7.89 14.90 29.01
CA SER A 248 8.52 14.69 30.32
C SER A 248 9.68 13.69 30.26
N ILE A 249 9.61 12.67 29.41
CA ILE A 249 10.71 11.71 29.22
C ILE A 249 11.88 12.40 28.53
N LEU A 250 11.63 13.20 27.48
CA LEU A 250 12.67 13.91 26.73
C LEU A 250 13.33 15.05 27.52
N GLU A 251 12.70 15.55 28.60
CA GLU A 251 13.29 16.53 29.52
C GLU A 251 14.30 15.89 30.50
N LEU A 252 14.38 14.56 30.58
CA LEU A 252 15.34 13.84 31.43
C LEU A 252 16.78 14.01 30.92
N PRO A 253 17.80 13.85 31.79
CA PRO A 253 19.19 13.92 31.35
C PRO A 253 19.52 12.85 30.30
N ARG A 254 20.01 13.28 29.13
CA ARG A 254 20.19 12.43 27.93
C ARG A 254 20.97 11.14 28.20
N GLU A 255 22.14 11.21 28.82
CA GLU A 255 23.00 10.03 29.00
C GLU A 255 22.33 8.90 29.81
N PRO A 256 21.80 9.15 31.04
CA PRO A 256 21.09 8.10 31.76
C PRO A 256 19.75 7.73 31.12
N LEU A 257 19.07 8.64 30.41
CA LEU A 257 17.87 8.34 29.63
C LEU A 257 18.17 7.32 28.51
N VAL A 258 19.23 7.55 27.72
CA VAL A 258 19.66 6.61 26.67
C VAL A 258 19.93 5.23 27.25
N LYS A 259 20.55 5.13 28.44
CA LYS A 259 20.78 3.83 29.11
C LYS A 259 19.51 3.16 29.58
N ASP A 260 18.52 3.92 30.05
CA ASP A 260 17.21 3.35 30.37
C ASP A 260 16.50 2.87 29.10
N LEU A 261 16.55 3.63 27.99
CA LEU A 261 15.94 3.23 26.71
C LEU A 261 16.62 2.00 26.08
N GLU A 262 17.95 1.89 26.14
CA GLU A 262 18.67 0.66 25.78
C GLU A 262 18.21 -0.52 26.65
N THR A 263 17.91 -0.28 27.93
CA THR A 263 17.37 -1.30 28.83
C THR A 263 15.95 -1.71 28.43
N VAL A 264 15.11 -0.77 28.02
CA VAL A 264 13.77 -1.05 27.47
C VAL A 264 13.87 -1.91 26.21
N LEU A 265 14.79 -1.59 25.30
CA LEU A 265 14.99 -2.37 24.07
C LEU A 265 15.56 -3.77 24.35
N LEU A 266 16.45 -3.92 25.34
CA LEU A 266 16.97 -5.23 25.75
C LEU A 266 15.93 -6.07 26.50
N ASP A 267 14.98 -5.43 27.16
CA ASP A 267 13.91 -6.12 27.88
C ASP A 267 12.99 -6.91 26.95
N SER A 268 12.76 -6.43 25.73
CA SER A 268 11.97 -7.15 24.72
C SER A 268 12.61 -8.50 24.36
N LEU A 269 13.95 -8.59 24.41
CA LEU A 269 14.70 -9.83 24.25
C LEU A 269 14.61 -10.70 25.49
N ARG A 270 14.86 -10.12 26.67
CA ARG A 270 14.93 -10.86 27.94
C ARG A 270 13.59 -11.42 28.40
N ARG A 271 12.47 -10.75 28.12
CA ARG A 271 11.14 -11.22 28.50
C ARG A 271 10.33 -11.74 27.31
N TYR A 272 10.99 -12.10 26.22
CA TYR A 272 10.32 -12.57 25.02
C TYR A 272 9.43 -13.80 25.28
N GLU A 273 9.98 -14.86 25.89
CA GLU A 273 9.22 -16.09 26.17
C GLU A 273 8.01 -15.82 27.09
N HIS A 274 8.20 -14.96 28.10
CA HIS A 274 7.12 -14.54 29.00
C HIS A 274 5.98 -13.88 28.22
N LEU A 275 6.31 -12.90 27.38
CA LEU A 275 5.36 -12.03 26.71
C LEU A 275 4.66 -12.71 25.54
N ILE A 276 5.37 -13.53 24.76
CA ILE A 276 4.75 -14.31 23.67
C ILE A 276 3.81 -15.39 24.20
N ASN A 277 4.13 -16.04 25.32
CA ASN A 277 3.24 -17.02 25.94
C ASN A 277 1.98 -16.34 26.46
N LYS A 278 2.13 -15.19 27.12
CA LYS A 278 1.00 -14.38 27.57
C LYS A 278 0.11 -13.93 26.41
N TRP A 279 0.71 -13.46 25.31
CA TRP A 279 -0.04 -13.11 24.10
C TRP A 279 -0.82 -14.31 23.54
N LYS A 280 -0.20 -15.49 23.47
CA LYS A 280 -0.86 -16.73 23.04
C LYS A 280 -2.02 -17.14 23.95
N GLU A 281 -1.91 -16.89 25.26
CA GLU A 281 -2.97 -17.17 26.24
C GLU A 281 -4.13 -16.16 26.14
N GLU A 282 -3.83 -14.86 25.99
CA GLU A 282 -4.82 -13.79 25.91
C GLU A 282 -5.52 -13.75 24.54
N GLY A 283 -4.83 -14.16 23.48
CA GLY A 283 -5.38 -14.27 22.12
C GLY A 283 -5.55 -12.93 21.39
N PHE A 284 -4.98 -11.84 21.91
CA PHE A 284 -4.96 -10.53 21.27
C PHE A 284 -3.71 -9.74 21.68
N TRP A 285 -3.33 -8.76 20.85
CA TRP A 285 -2.22 -7.84 21.11
C TRP A 285 -2.63 -6.73 22.08
N ASP A 286 -1.92 -6.60 23.21
CA ASP A 286 -2.12 -5.50 24.16
C ASP A 286 -1.13 -4.37 23.88
N GLU A 287 -1.54 -3.44 23.01
CA GLU A 287 -0.81 -2.22 22.65
C GLU A 287 -0.18 -1.51 23.86
N LYS A 288 -0.87 -1.46 25.00
CA LYS A 288 -0.37 -0.72 26.16
C LYS A 288 0.81 -1.41 26.85
N LYS A 289 1.01 -2.71 26.62
CA LYS A 289 2.04 -3.51 27.28
C LYS A 289 3.11 -4.03 26.34
N MET A 290 2.87 -3.99 25.03
CA MET A 290 3.72 -4.64 24.03
C MET A 290 4.38 -3.66 23.05
N SER A 291 4.00 -2.37 23.05
CA SER A 291 4.59 -1.36 22.14
C SER A 291 5.88 -0.71 22.66
N PHE A 292 6.38 -1.10 23.84
CA PHE A 292 7.57 -0.53 24.46
C PHE A 292 8.88 -0.62 23.65
N PRO A 293 9.14 -1.66 22.81
CA PRO A 293 10.36 -1.69 22.00
C PRO A 293 10.35 -0.59 20.93
N LEU A 294 9.20 -0.34 20.31
CA LEU A 294 9.02 0.75 19.33
C LEU A 294 9.19 2.11 20.01
N HIS A 295 8.59 2.32 21.18
CA HIS A 295 8.81 3.54 21.97
C HIS A 295 10.30 3.82 22.20
N ALA A 296 11.06 2.79 22.59
CA ALA A 296 12.49 2.93 22.80
C ALA A 296 13.22 3.34 21.51
N LEU A 297 12.91 2.70 20.37
CA LEU A 297 13.54 3.03 19.08
C LEU A 297 13.21 4.45 18.61
N PHE A 298 11.96 4.89 18.73
CA PHE A 298 11.57 6.27 18.41
C PHE A 298 12.30 7.29 19.27
N LEU A 299 12.35 7.08 20.60
CA LEU A 299 13.00 8.00 21.52
C LEU A 299 14.53 8.02 21.36
N LEU A 300 15.17 6.86 21.15
CA LEU A 300 16.61 6.81 20.83
C LEU A 300 16.93 7.60 19.56
N THR A 301 16.05 7.53 18.56
CA THR A 301 16.18 8.26 17.30
C THR A 301 16.02 9.77 17.51
N GLU A 302 14.99 10.20 18.25
CA GLU A 302 14.76 11.61 18.59
C GLU A 302 15.94 12.22 19.36
N LEU A 303 16.54 11.44 20.28
CA LEU A 303 17.73 11.84 21.04
C LEU A 303 19.03 11.80 20.25
N ARG A 304 18.98 11.35 18.98
CA ARG A 304 20.14 11.10 18.11
C ARG A 304 21.19 10.25 18.83
N ALA A 305 20.75 9.17 19.47
CA ALA A 305 21.58 8.27 20.26
C ALA A 305 22.40 7.32 19.38
N THR A 306 23.33 7.87 18.60
CA THR A 306 24.19 7.08 17.70
C THR A 306 24.99 6.01 18.45
N GLU A 307 25.29 6.24 19.73
CA GLU A 307 25.96 5.28 20.61
C GLU A 307 25.14 4.01 20.90
N SER A 308 23.83 4.03 20.63
CA SER A 308 22.90 2.91 20.87
C SER A 308 22.73 2.00 19.65
N LEU A 309 23.38 2.31 18.52
CA LEU A 309 23.35 1.46 17.33
C LEU A 309 23.71 -0.01 17.63
N PRO A 310 24.74 -0.34 18.45
CA PRO A 310 25.01 -1.74 18.80
C PRO A 310 23.82 -2.43 19.48
N ALA A 311 23.08 -1.74 20.37
CA ALA A 311 21.91 -2.33 21.04
C ALA A 311 20.76 -2.59 20.05
N ILE A 312 20.58 -1.71 19.06
CA ILE A 312 19.60 -1.89 17.99
C ILE A 312 19.99 -3.08 17.11
N LEU A 313 21.26 -3.19 16.74
CA LEU A 313 21.74 -4.31 15.94
C LEU A 313 21.59 -5.64 16.69
N GLU A 314 21.90 -5.70 18.00
CA GLU A 314 21.67 -6.91 18.81
C GLU A 314 20.19 -7.35 18.80
N HIS A 315 19.26 -6.40 18.68
CA HIS A 315 17.85 -6.70 18.51
C HIS A 315 17.55 -7.23 17.10
N LEU A 316 18.12 -6.64 16.05
CA LEU A 316 17.99 -7.11 14.67
C LEU A 316 18.70 -8.44 14.38
N LYS A 317 19.59 -8.91 15.27
CA LYS A 317 20.23 -10.23 15.17
C LYS A 317 19.27 -11.38 15.47
N GLN A 318 18.16 -11.11 16.13
CA GLN A 318 17.23 -12.15 16.55
C GLN A 318 16.46 -12.71 15.35
N GLY A 319 16.03 -13.97 15.45
CA GLY A 319 15.34 -14.68 14.37
C GLY A 319 13.98 -14.11 13.98
N GLU A 320 13.45 -14.62 12.87
CA GLU A 320 12.17 -14.22 12.26
C GLU A 320 11.01 -14.15 13.26
N GLU A 321 10.76 -15.22 14.05
CA GLU A 321 9.64 -15.25 15.00
C GLU A 321 9.68 -14.07 15.97
N PHE A 322 10.87 -13.70 16.43
CA PHE A 322 11.06 -12.62 17.38
C PHE A 322 10.83 -11.25 16.74
N LEU A 323 11.42 -11.02 15.56
CA LEU A 323 11.26 -9.75 14.85
C LEU A 323 9.81 -9.53 14.41
N ASN A 324 9.16 -10.58 13.88
CA ASN A 324 7.75 -10.51 13.50
C ASN A 324 6.85 -10.27 14.72
N PHE A 325 7.09 -10.94 15.85
CA PHE A 325 6.30 -10.73 17.07
C PHE A 325 6.33 -9.26 17.55
N TRP A 326 7.48 -8.60 17.48
CA TRP A 326 7.60 -7.22 17.96
C TRP A 326 7.24 -6.16 16.92
N TYR A 327 7.43 -6.46 15.64
CA TYR A 327 7.46 -5.44 14.61
C TYR A 327 6.63 -5.69 13.38
N GLU A 328 6.00 -6.85 13.17
CA GLU A 328 5.13 -7.19 12.01
C GLU A 328 5.06 -6.10 10.90
N ASP A 329 4.10 -5.16 10.99
CA ASP A 329 3.88 -4.07 10.02
C ASP A 329 5.01 -3.02 9.95
N HIS A 330 5.77 -2.85 11.03
CA HIS A 330 6.89 -1.92 11.16
C HIS A 330 8.23 -2.48 10.64
N LEU A 331 8.38 -3.80 10.48
CA LEU A 331 9.68 -4.44 10.25
C LEU A 331 10.39 -3.87 9.01
N PHE A 332 9.68 -3.79 7.87
CA PHE A 332 10.21 -3.28 6.61
C PHE A 332 9.76 -1.84 6.29
N GLU A 333 8.76 -1.31 6.99
CA GLU A 333 8.24 0.04 6.74
C GLU A 333 8.88 1.09 7.64
N THR A 334 9.24 0.73 8.87
CA THR A 334 9.65 1.68 9.91
C THR A 334 11.10 1.50 10.33
N LEU A 335 11.57 0.27 10.59
CA LEU A 335 12.85 0.07 11.29
C LEU A 335 14.07 0.64 10.58
N TRP A 336 14.06 0.66 9.24
CA TRP A 336 15.16 1.23 8.46
C TRP A 336 15.38 2.72 8.75
N HIS A 337 14.32 3.47 9.13
CA HIS A 337 14.43 4.89 9.48
C HIS A 337 15.34 5.10 10.69
N PHE A 338 15.28 4.20 11.67
CA PHE A 338 16.11 4.29 12.87
C PHE A 338 17.59 4.11 12.52
N LEU A 339 17.90 3.13 11.67
CA LEU A 339 19.26 2.92 11.17
C LEU A 339 19.73 4.05 10.25
N TYR A 340 18.83 4.57 9.41
CA TYR A 340 19.12 5.74 8.58
C TYR A 340 19.54 6.94 9.43
N HIS A 341 18.90 7.18 10.58
CA HIS A 341 19.26 8.32 11.44
C HIS A 341 20.46 8.06 12.35
N LEU A 342 20.61 6.83 12.87
CA LEU A 342 21.63 6.50 13.89
C LEU A 342 22.91 5.88 13.31
N GLY A 343 22.86 5.41 12.06
CA GLY A 343 23.90 4.61 11.42
C GLY A 343 24.82 5.31 10.42
N GLN A 344 24.50 6.54 9.97
CA GLN A 344 25.21 7.20 8.86
C GLN A 344 26.72 7.36 9.04
N HIS A 345 27.21 7.35 10.29
CA HIS A 345 28.62 7.52 10.61
C HIS A 345 29.28 6.24 11.16
N GLN A 346 28.62 5.10 11.02
CA GLN A 346 29.06 3.80 11.56
C GLN A 346 28.95 2.69 10.50
N LEU A 347 29.30 3.02 9.25
CA LEU A 347 29.14 2.10 8.11
C LEU A 347 29.92 0.79 8.28
N ASP A 348 31.09 0.83 8.95
CA ASP A 348 31.87 -0.37 9.26
C ASP A 348 31.13 -1.31 10.22
N LEU A 349 30.38 -0.77 11.18
CA LEU A 349 29.59 -1.57 12.11
C LEU A 349 28.41 -2.22 11.39
N LEU A 350 27.73 -1.47 10.51
CA LEU A 350 26.66 -2.01 9.66
C LEU A 350 27.21 -3.07 8.69
N LYS A 351 28.39 -2.86 8.11
CA LYS A 351 29.07 -3.86 7.25
C LYS A 351 29.35 -5.13 8.04
N ALA A 352 29.93 -5.00 9.24
CA ALA A 352 30.23 -6.14 10.10
C ALA A 352 28.98 -6.96 10.43
N PHE A 353 27.85 -6.30 10.65
CA PHE A 353 26.56 -6.97 10.85
C PHE A 353 26.12 -7.76 9.60
N MET A 354 26.22 -7.18 8.39
CA MET A 354 25.87 -7.88 7.15
C MET A 354 26.73 -9.12 6.89
N LEU A 355 27.98 -9.10 7.35
CA LEU A 355 28.93 -10.20 7.23
C LEU A 355 28.88 -11.18 8.41
N GLU A 356 28.01 -10.95 9.40
CA GLU A 356 27.88 -11.84 10.54
C GLU A 356 27.13 -13.12 10.15
N ARG A 357 27.67 -14.26 10.61
CA ARG A 357 27.10 -15.59 10.39
C ARG A 357 25.85 -15.79 11.23
N ASN A 358 24.92 -16.57 10.70
CA ASN A 358 23.67 -16.98 11.31
C ASN A 358 22.74 -15.82 11.69
N ILE A 359 22.80 -14.72 10.94
CA ILE A 359 21.84 -13.62 11.04
C ILE A 359 20.82 -13.77 9.91
N SER A 360 19.54 -13.73 10.26
CA SER A 360 18.43 -13.92 9.32
C SER A 360 18.36 -12.81 8.27
N TYR A 361 17.71 -13.12 7.15
CA TYR A 361 17.34 -12.15 6.11
C TYR A 361 16.72 -10.88 6.68
N TYR A 362 15.76 -11.02 7.61
CA TYR A 362 14.95 -9.92 8.14
C TYR A 362 15.81 -8.78 8.71
N GLY A 363 16.79 -9.09 9.56
CA GLY A 363 17.68 -8.09 10.12
C GLY A 363 18.57 -7.42 9.07
N LYS A 364 19.11 -8.21 8.11
CA LYS A 364 19.99 -7.72 7.04
C LYS A 364 19.24 -6.84 6.03
N ALA A 365 17.98 -7.16 5.74
CA ALA A 365 17.12 -6.35 4.88
C ALA A 365 16.92 -4.95 5.44
N VAL A 366 16.62 -4.82 6.75
CA VAL A 366 16.46 -3.51 7.41
C VAL A 366 17.72 -2.66 7.31
N VAL A 367 18.91 -3.27 7.46
CA VAL A 367 20.20 -2.58 7.28
C VAL A 367 20.38 -2.16 5.82
N SER A 368 20.15 -3.07 4.87
CA SER A 368 20.26 -2.82 3.43
C SER A 368 19.37 -1.65 2.98
N GLN A 369 18.10 -1.65 3.37
CA GLN A 369 17.16 -0.56 3.10
C GLN A 369 17.66 0.78 3.66
N ALA A 370 18.17 0.80 4.89
CA ALA A 370 18.73 2.02 5.48
C ALA A 370 19.91 2.55 4.67
N MET A 371 20.78 1.68 4.14
CA MET A 371 21.90 2.07 3.29
C MET A 371 21.45 2.67 1.97
N VAL A 372 20.42 2.09 1.32
CA VAL A 372 19.81 2.69 0.12
C VAL A 372 19.29 4.09 0.43
N GLN A 373 18.58 4.25 1.54
CA GLN A 373 18.00 5.53 1.93
C GLN A 373 19.07 6.58 2.24
N ILE A 374 20.20 6.18 2.85
CA ILE A 374 21.37 7.05 3.02
C ILE A 374 21.87 7.53 1.65
N ALA A 375 22.07 6.64 0.68
CA ALA A 375 22.55 7.01 -0.65
C ALA A 375 21.58 7.89 -1.44
N LEU A 376 20.27 7.66 -1.33
CA LEU A 376 19.24 8.43 -2.04
C LEU A 376 19.06 9.83 -1.47
N HIS A 377 19.13 9.98 -0.15
CA HIS A 377 18.94 11.28 0.52
C HIS A 377 20.22 12.09 0.70
N ASN A 378 21.39 11.43 0.64
CA ASN A 378 22.72 12.06 0.70
C ASN A 378 23.54 11.70 -0.54
N PRO A 379 23.33 12.35 -1.71
CA PRO A 379 23.98 11.99 -2.96
C PRO A 379 25.52 12.00 -2.90
N GLU A 380 26.12 12.80 -2.01
CA GLU A 380 27.56 12.85 -1.79
C GLU A 380 28.12 11.58 -1.14
N GLN A 381 27.28 10.77 -0.48
CA GLN A 381 27.64 9.50 0.12
C GLN A 381 27.35 8.32 -0.82
N LYS A 382 26.67 8.54 -1.97
CA LYS A 382 26.25 7.47 -2.87
C LYS A 382 27.39 6.55 -3.31
N ASP A 383 28.52 7.11 -3.71
CA ASP A 383 29.69 6.32 -4.15
C ASP A 383 30.29 5.50 -2.99
N GLU A 384 30.29 6.03 -1.77
CA GLU A 384 30.73 5.31 -0.57
C GLU A 384 29.81 4.13 -0.25
N ILE A 385 28.49 4.31 -0.38
CA ILE A 385 27.49 3.25 -0.18
C ILE A 385 27.58 2.19 -1.28
N ILE A 386 27.82 2.58 -2.54
CA ILE A 386 28.06 1.63 -3.63
C ILE A 386 29.31 0.80 -3.35
N GLN A 387 30.40 1.41 -2.88
CA GLN A 387 31.59 0.68 -2.47
C GLN A 387 31.30 -0.25 -1.27
N TRP A 388 30.48 0.20 -0.33
CA TRP A 388 30.06 -0.61 0.81
C TRP A 388 29.32 -1.88 0.38
N TYR A 389 28.41 -1.77 -0.60
CA TYR A 389 27.76 -2.92 -1.23
C TYR A 389 28.75 -3.80 -2.00
N GLU A 390 29.68 -3.19 -2.74
CA GLU A 390 30.70 -3.90 -3.48
C GLU A 390 31.51 -4.85 -2.57
N ASP A 391 31.95 -4.34 -1.42
CA ASP A 391 32.74 -5.11 -0.44
C ASP A 391 31.95 -6.31 0.12
N ILE A 392 30.64 -6.14 0.34
CA ILE A 392 29.76 -7.22 0.82
C ILE A 392 29.57 -8.28 -0.26
N LEU A 393 29.28 -7.85 -1.49
CA LEU A 393 29.13 -8.77 -2.63
C LEU A 393 30.42 -9.56 -2.88
N ASP A 394 31.58 -8.91 -2.79
CA ASP A 394 32.87 -9.58 -2.91
C ASP A 394 33.09 -10.60 -1.79
N HIS A 395 32.72 -10.25 -0.57
CA HIS A 395 32.82 -11.18 0.54
C HIS A 395 31.91 -12.41 0.35
N PHE A 396 30.67 -12.22 -0.09
CA PHE A 396 29.74 -13.32 -0.37
C PHE A 396 30.20 -14.19 -1.53
N LEU A 397 30.70 -13.61 -2.63
CA LEU A 397 31.27 -14.38 -3.74
C LEU A 397 32.52 -15.18 -3.35
N ALA A 398 33.30 -14.70 -2.39
CA ALA A 398 34.46 -15.42 -1.88
C ALA A 398 34.10 -16.58 -0.93
N HIS A 399 32.86 -16.62 -0.42
CA HIS A 399 32.42 -17.57 0.60
C HIS A 399 31.10 -18.25 0.22
N THR A 400 30.87 -18.52 -1.06
CA THR A 400 29.60 -19.10 -1.58
C THR A 400 29.21 -20.42 -0.93
N ASP A 401 30.18 -21.17 -0.38
CA ASP A 401 29.98 -22.46 0.26
C ASP A 401 29.74 -22.35 1.79
N ASP A 402 29.78 -21.14 2.37
CA ASP A 402 29.53 -20.90 3.80
C ASP A 402 28.03 -20.83 4.08
N GLU A 403 27.44 -21.99 4.38
CA GLU A 403 26.00 -22.12 4.66
C GLU A 403 25.49 -21.33 5.87
N ASP A 404 26.38 -20.84 6.73
CA ASP A 404 26.01 -20.01 7.88
C ASP A 404 26.06 -18.51 7.52
N LEU A 405 26.63 -18.14 6.37
CA LEU A 405 26.78 -16.76 5.90
C LEU A 405 25.89 -16.45 4.70
N ILE A 406 25.83 -17.39 3.75
CA ILE A 406 25.18 -17.22 2.46
C ILE A 406 23.72 -17.59 2.55
N ASP A 407 22.90 -16.55 2.49
CA ASP A 407 21.46 -16.63 2.41
C ASP A 407 21.00 -16.02 1.07
N ILE A 408 20.30 -16.83 0.27
CA ILE A 408 19.82 -16.43 -1.06
C ILE A 408 18.82 -15.29 -0.95
N SER A 409 17.97 -15.25 0.08
CA SER A 409 17.00 -14.17 0.26
C SER A 409 17.70 -12.86 0.61
N THR A 410 18.72 -12.90 1.48
CA THR A 410 19.60 -11.74 1.73
C THR A 410 20.27 -11.23 0.45
N ILE A 411 20.89 -12.12 -0.34
CA ILE A 411 21.53 -11.72 -1.60
C ILE A 411 20.51 -11.09 -2.54
N SER A 412 19.38 -11.75 -2.74
CA SER A 412 18.31 -11.30 -3.64
C SER A 412 17.79 -9.91 -3.26
N HIS A 413 17.62 -9.65 -1.97
CA HIS A 413 17.20 -8.33 -1.48
C HIS A 413 18.26 -7.25 -1.69
N ILE A 414 19.53 -7.54 -1.37
CA ILE A 414 20.63 -6.61 -1.64
C ILE A 414 20.69 -6.26 -3.13
N LEU A 415 20.49 -7.25 -4.03
CA LEU A 415 20.46 -7.00 -5.46
C LEU A 415 19.28 -6.09 -5.86
N SER A 416 18.09 -6.32 -5.29
CA SER A 416 16.93 -5.44 -5.50
C SER A 416 17.20 -4.01 -5.01
N ASP A 417 17.86 -3.85 -3.87
CA ASP A 417 18.23 -2.56 -3.30
C ASP A 417 19.28 -1.82 -4.16
N ILE A 418 20.24 -2.55 -4.72
CA ILE A 418 21.24 -1.99 -5.63
C ILE A 418 20.61 -1.44 -6.92
N VAL A 419 19.51 -2.05 -7.40
CA VAL A 419 18.78 -1.53 -8.57
C VAL A 419 18.30 -0.10 -8.33
N CYS A 420 17.81 0.20 -7.13
CA CYS A 420 17.39 1.55 -6.73
C CYS A 420 18.51 2.59 -6.77
N LEU A 421 19.78 2.16 -6.73
CA LEU A 421 20.95 3.02 -6.78
C LEU A 421 21.51 3.23 -8.19
N SER A 422 21.01 2.53 -9.20
CA SER A 422 21.57 2.55 -10.57
C SER A 422 23.09 2.33 -10.60
N ALA A 423 23.59 1.40 -9.77
CA ALA A 423 25.03 1.17 -9.62
C ALA A 423 25.59 0.28 -10.75
N GLU A 424 25.78 0.86 -11.94
CA GLU A 424 26.29 0.15 -13.14
C GLU A 424 27.60 -0.60 -12.90
N ASN A 425 28.49 -0.09 -12.03
CA ASN A 425 29.77 -0.72 -11.71
C ASN A 425 29.61 -2.09 -11.03
N LEU A 426 28.46 -2.38 -10.41
CA LEU A 426 28.21 -3.65 -9.74
C LEU A 426 27.68 -4.74 -10.67
N LEU A 427 27.20 -4.41 -11.88
CA LEU A 427 26.63 -5.36 -12.85
C LEU A 427 27.49 -6.63 -13.07
N PRO A 428 28.82 -6.56 -13.22
CA PRO A 428 29.65 -7.75 -13.39
C PRO A 428 29.62 -8.71 -12.19
N LYS A 429 29.42 -8.20 -10.97
CA LYS A 429 29.27 -9.02 -9.76
C LYS A 429 27.86 -9.58 -9.64
N ILE A 430 26.84 -8.75 -9.90
CA ILE A 430 25.43 -9.18 -9.95
C ILE A 430 25.29 -10.39 -10.89
N LYS A 431 25.88 -10.31 -12.08
CA LYS A 431 25.89 -11.41 -13.06
C LYS A 431 26.45 -12.72 -12.51
N GLN A 432 27.47 -12.67 -11.65
CA GLN A 432 28.06 -13.87 -11.05
C GLN A 432 27.09 -14.56 -10.11
N PHE A 433 26.33 -13.82 -9.29
CA PHE A 433 25.30 -14.43 -8.42
C PHE A 433 24.22 -15.15 -9.23
N TYR A 434 23.77 -14.56 -10.34
CA TYR A 434 22.84 -15.24 -11.27
C TYR A 434 23.45 -16.51 -11.87
N GLN A 435 24.72 -16.48 -12.30
CA GLN A 435 25.41 -17.65 -12.85
C GLN A 435 25.60 -18.78 -11.82
N LEU A 436 25.74 -18.42 -10.54
CA LEU A 436 25.87 -19.35 -9.42
C LEU A 436 24.52 -19.85 -8.89
N ASN A 437 23.39 -19.37 -9.44
CA ASN A 437 22.03 -19.63 -8.93
C ASN A 437 21.85 -19.22 -7.45
N LEU A 438 22.45 -18.09 -7.06
CA LEU A 438 22.35 -17.50 -5.71
C LEU A 438 21.36 -16.33 -5.68
N VAL A 439 20.36 -16.33 -6.58
CA VAL A 439 19.35 -15.26 -6.70
C VAL A 439 17.97 -15.86 -6.91
N GLU A 440 17.01 -15.42 -6.11
CA GLU A 440 15.58 -15.68 -6.31
C GLU A 440 15.05 -14.78 -7.42
N ALA A 441 15.24 -15.21 -8.67
CA ALA A 441 14.82 -14.45 -9.85
C ALA A 441 13.30 -14.15 -9.89
N PHE A 442 12.48 -14.93 -9.17
CA PHE A 442 11.06 -14.64 -8.96
C PHE A 442 10.82 -13.30 -8.25
N TYR A 443 11.69 -12.96 -7.29
CA TYR A 443 11.62 -11.74 -6.49
C TYR A 443 12.31 -10.57 -7.20
N VAL A 444 13.55 -10.77 -7.65
CA VAL A 444 14.39 -9.69 -8.21
C VAL A 444 14.13 -9.43 -9.70
N GLY A 445 13.65 -10.43 -10.44
CA GLY A 445 13.59 -10.42 -11.91
C GLY A 445 14.77 -11.17 -12.54
N SER A 446 14.76 -11.27 -13.87
CA SER A 446 15.90 -11.85 -14.61
C SER A 446 17.12 -10.92 -14.58
N TYR A 447 18.31 -11.45 -14.88
CA TYR A 447 19.50 -10.62 -15.01
C TYR A 447 19.31 -9.53 -16.07
N GLU A 448 18.64 -9.84 -17.18
CA GLU A 448 18.33 -8.88 -18.23
C GLU A 448 17.40 -7.76 -17.76
N ASP A 449 16.42 -8.07 -16.89
CA ASP A 449 15.55 -7.07 -16.28
C ASP A 449 16.36 -6.16 -15.35
N VAL A 450 17.17 -6.74 -14.47
CA VAL A 450 18.04 -6.00 -13.53
C VAL A 450 19.05 -5.11 -14.25
N GLU A 451 19.72 -5.63 -15.28
CA GLU A 451 20.66 -4.87 -16.11
C GLU A 451 19.96 -3.69 -16.78
N LYS A 452 18.77 -3.93 -17.34
CA LYS A 452 17.96 -2.90 -17.97
C LYS A 452 17.53 -1.83 -16.96
N ASP A 453 17.09 -2.21 -15.77
CA ASP A 453 16.60 -1.26 -14.78
C ASP A 453 17.74 -0.40 -14.21
N ILE A 454 18.92 -0.98 -13.97
CA ILE A 454 20.12 -0.24 -13.54
C ILE A 454 20.59 0.75 -14.61
N VAL A 455 20.56 0.38 -15.90
CA VAL A 455 21.02 1.24 -17.00
C VAL A 455 20.02 2.36 -17.32
N ASN A 456 18.73 2.17 -17.03
CA ASN A 456 17.67 3.14 -17.36
C ASN A 456 17.22 4.02 -16.19
N GLY A 457 17.55 3.67 -14.94
CA GLY A 457 17.25 4.45 -13.74
C GLY A 457 18.25 5.57 -13.53
#